data_AF-A0A1L3Q0C9-F1
#
_entry.id   AF-A0A1L3Q0C9-F1
#
_cell.length_a   1.000
_cell.length_b   1.000
_cell.length_c   1.000
_cell.angle_alpha   90.00
_cell.angle_beta   90.00
_cell.angle_gamma   90.00
#
_symmetry.space_group_name_H-M   'P 1'
#
loop_
_entity.id
_entity.type
_entity.pdbx_description
1 polymer ?
#
loop_
_entity_poly.entity_id
_entity_poly.type
_entity_poly.pdbx_seq_one_letter_code
_entity_poly.pdbx_strand_id
1 'polypeptide(L)'
;MNRWEQKLRDIFQTEKKNSGEKTTQEMNVRFAELNMRDFFRHVVFPAYDDLKKEIEKYGRTVEVNVDDTGMNSASLTVYVSSGTKPHEQVEEFYFEIRGRAYQRGGFAFPQHADEEQPRIRKVEILLRNGTVDEYDIEDLTRENIIECFVAEYSKWINY
;
A
#
# COMPACT_ATOMS: atom_id res chain seq x y z
N MET A 1 -6.19 -16.84 -40.16
CA MET A 1 -6.10 -15.78 -39.13
C MET A 1 -6.01 -16.49 -37.79
N ASN A 2 -4.96 -16.21 -37.01
CA ASN A 2 -4.66 -16.98 -35.80
C ASN A 2 -5.54 -16.52 -34.63
N ARG A 3 -5.84 -17.44 -33.71
CA ARG A 3 -6.71 -17.20 -32.54
C ARG A 3 -6.25 -16.03 -31.67
N TRP A 4 -4.94 -15.75 -31.61
CA TRP A 4 -4.38 -14.63 -30.86
C TRP A 4 -4.53 -13.27 -31.60
N GLU A 5 -4.47 -13.26 -32.93
CA GLU A 5 -4.70 -12.05 -33.76
C GLU A 5 -6.16 -11.63 -33.71
N GLN A 6 -7.07 -12.61 -33.70
CA GLN A 6 -8.51 -12.39 -33.51
C GLN A 6 -8.79 -11.82 -32.12
N LYS A 7 -8.19 -12.41 -31.08
CA LYS A 7 -8.33 -11.93 -29.70
C LYS A 7 -7.77 -10.52 -29.51
N LEU A 8 -6.63 -10.19 -30.13
CA LEU A 8 -6.09 -8.82 -30.12
C LEU A 8 -7.01 -7.85 -30.85
N ARG A 9 -7.52 -8.23 -32.02
CA ARG A 9 -8.43 -7.39 -32.79
C ARG A 9 -9.75 -7.14 -32.03
N ASP A 10 -10.26 -8.14 -31.34
CA ASP A 10 -11.44 -8.02 -30.47
C ASP A 10 -11.16 -7.07 -29.30
N ILE A 11 -9.99 -7.17 -28.64
CA ILE A 11 -9.58 -6.24 -27.57
C ILE A 11 -9.57 -4.79 -28.08
N PHE A 12 -8.90 -4.52 -29.20
CA PHE A 12 -8.82 -3.16 -29.76
C PHE A 12 -10.16 -2.65 -30.29
N GLN A 13 -11.02 -3.51 -30.83
CA GLN A 13 -12.36 -3.13 -31.26
C GLN A 13 -13.29 -2.86 -30.09
N THR A 14 -13.23 -3.65 -29.01
CA THR A 14 -13.94 -3.41 -27.76
C THR A 14 -13.46 -2.12 -27.09
N GLU A 15 -12.15 -1.85 -27.09
CA GLU A 15 -11.59 -0.60 -26.56
C GLU A 15 -12.05 0.62 -27.38
N LYS A 16 -12.08 0.51 -28.72
CA LYS A 16 -12.56 1.57 -29.61
C LYS A 16 -14.07 1.82 -29.46
N LYS A 17 -14.87 0.76 -29.26
CA LYS A 17 -16.32 0.83 -29.03
C LYS A 17 -16.68 1.41 -27.66
N ASN A 18 -15.86 1.12 -26.64
CA ASN A 18 -16.03 1.63 -25.28
C ASN A 18 -15.35 2.99 -25.04
N SER A 19 -14.53 3.49 -25.98
CA SER A 19 -13.88 4.81 -25.87
C SER A 19 -14.86 5.99 -26.03
N GLY A 20 -16.08 5.73 -26.52
CA GLY A 20 -17.16 6.73 -26.56
C GLY A 20 -17.86 6.98 -25.22
N GLU A 21 -17.71 6.08 -24.23
CA GLU A 21 -18.43 6.12 -22.95
C GLU A 21 -17.59 5.55 -21.78
N LYS A 22 -16.30 5.90 -21.68
CA LYS A 22 -15.61 5.85 -20.38
C LYS A 22 -15.62 7.27 -19.82
N THR A 23 -16.34 7.49 -18.73
CA THR A 23 -16.34 8.80 -18.06
C THR A 23 -14.93 9.11 -17.57
N THR A 24 -14.52 10.38 -17.63
CA THR A 24 -13.22 10.87 -17.10
C THR A 24 -12.99 10.38 -15.67
N GLN A 25 -14.06 10.27 -14.89
CA GLN A 25 -14.10 9.70 -13.56
C GLN A 25 -13.57 8.25 -13.49
N GLU A 26 -14.09 7.33 -14.30
CA GLU A 26 -13.64 5.92 -14.30
C GLU A 26 -12.15 5.80 -14.63
N MET A 27 -11.65 6.65 -15.52
CA MET A 27 -10.23 6.71 -15.84
C MET A 27 -9.42 7.20 -14.64
N ASN A 28 -9.84 8.28 -13.98
CA ASN A 28 -9.16 8.83 -12.81
C ASN A 28 -9.09 7.83 -11.64
N VAL A 29 -10.15 7.04 -11.40
CA VAL A 29 -10.14 5.98 -10.38
C VAL A 29 -9.10 4.91 -10.73
N ARG A 30 -9.15 4.36 -11.95
CA ARG A 30 -8.21 3.32 -12.39
C ARG A 30 -6.76 3.79 -12.37
N PHE A 31 -6.50 5.04 -12.76
CA PHE A 31 -5.15 5.60 -12.67
C PHE A 31 -4.69 5.70 -11.22
N ALA A 32 -5.55 6.10 -10.29
CA ALA A 32 -5.19 6.14 -8.87
C ALA A 32 -4.88 4.74 -8.32
N GLU A 33 -5.70 3.74 -8.64
CA GLU A 33 -5.51 2.34 -8.24
C GLU A 33 -4.21 1.74 -8.81
N LEU A 34 -3.93 1.96 -10.10
CA LEU A 34 -2.71 1.46 -10.75
C LEU A 34 -1.46 2.06 -10.13
N ASN A 35 -1.44 3.38 -9.92
CA ASN A 35 -0.31 4.05 -9.27
C ASN A 35 -0.13 3.57 -7.83
N MET A 36 -1.21 3.35 -7.08
CA MET A 36 -1.14 2.80 -5.73
C MET A 36 -0.50 1.40 -5.73
N ARG A 37 -0.98 0.53 -6.63
CA ARG A 37 -0.44 -0.82 -6.75
C ARG A 37 1.05 -0.82 -7.14
N ASP A 38 1.44 0.07 -8.05
CA ASP A 38 2.83 0.18 -8.47
C ASP A 38 3.71 0.73 -7.34
N PHE A 39 3.23 1.67 -6.54
CA PHE A 39 3.91 2.13 -5.34
C PHE A 39 4.13 1.01 -4.33
N PHE A 40 3.07 0.26 -3.98
CA PHE A 40 3.21 -0.87 -3.04
C PHE A 40 4.20 -1.92 -3.56
N ARG A 41 4.12 -2.25 -4.86
CA ARG A 41 5.00 -3.24 -5.47
C ARG A 41 6.47 -2.84 -5.52
N HIS A 42 6.77 -1.58 -5.82
CA HIS A 42 8.13 -1.13 -6.09
C HIS A 42 8.79 -0.36 -4.93
N VAL A 43 8.01 0.07 -3.94
CA VAL A 43 8.50 0.85 -2.79
C VAL A 43 8.24 0.11 -1.49
N VAL A 44 6.99 -0.24 -1.18
CA VAL A 44 6.61 -0.82 0.12
C VAL A 44 7.11 -2.25 0.29
N PHE A 45 6.82 -3.16 -0.65
CA PHE A 45 7.23 -4.55 -0.50
C PHE A 45 8.75 -4.73 -0.47
N PRO A 46 9.55 -4.01 -1.30
CA PRO A 46 11.00 -4.05 -1.15
C PRO A 46 11.48 -3.55 0.21
N ALA A 47 10.90 -2.47 0.77
CA ALA A 47 11.24 -2.01 2.11
C ALA A 47 10.97 -3.09 3.17
N TYR A 48 9.80 -3.74 3.10
CA TYR A 48 9.43 -4.79 4.05
C TYR A 48 10.28 -6.05 3.90
N ASP A 49 10.67 -6.42 2.68
CA ASP A 49 11.57 -7.54 2.44
C ASP A 49 12.97 -7.30 3.04
N ASP A 50 13.50 -6.08 2.94
CA ASP A 50 14.76 -5.73 3.62
C ASP A 50 14.64 -5.79 5.14
N LEU A 51 13.60 -5.14 5.68
CA LEU A 51 13.36 -5.10 7.12
C LEU A 51 13.21 -6.52 7.67
N LYS A 52 12.41 -7.36 7.01
CA LYS A 52 12.24 -8.77 7.36
C LYS A 52 13.59 -9.50 7.38
N LYS A 53 14.34 -9.43 6.27
CA LYS A 53 15.64 -10.12 6.15
C LYS A 53 16.63 -9.68 7.22
N GLU A 54 16.64 -8.42 7.59
CA GLU A 54 17.55 -7.91 8.62
C GLU A 54 17.08 -8.31 10.02
N ILE A 55 15.80 -8.12 10.35
CA ILE A 55 15.22 -8.42 11.67
C ILE A 55 15.33 -9.92 12.00
N GLU A 56 15.08 -10.80 11.02
CA GLU A 56 15.15 -12.26 11.22
C GLU A 56 16.57 -12.75 11.57
N LYS A 57 17.63 -12.01 11.19
CA LYS A 57 19.01 -12.33 11.61
C LYS A 57 19.20 -12.24 13.13
N TYR A 58 18.37 -11.45 13.81
CA TYR A 58 18.42 -11.26 15.25
C TYR A 58 17.44 -12.18 15.99
N GLY A 59 16.92 -13.23 15.34
CA GLY A 59 16.07 -14.25 15.98
C GLY A 59 14.63 -13.82 16.24
N ARG A 60 14.17 -12.73 15.61
CA ARG A 60 12.76 -12.35 15.58
C ARG A 60 12.07 -13.03 14.39
N THR A 61 10.76 -13.22 14.48
CA THR A 61 9.93 -13.66 13.34
C THR A 61 9.19 -12.46 12.78
N VAL A 62 9.15 -12.33 11.46
CA VAL A 62 8.44 -11.22 10.80
C VAL A 62 7.38 -11.76 9.84
N GLU A 63 6.15 -11.34 10.10
CA GLU A 63 5.00 -11.62 9.23
C GLU A 63 4.66 -10.36 8.43
N VAL A 64 4.52 -10.52 7.12
CA VAL A 64 4.08 -9.46 6.23
C VAL A 64 2.72 -9.84 5.67
N ASN A 65 1.72 -9.03 5.96
CA ASN A 65 0.35 -9.22 5.49
C ASN A 65 0.00 -8.13 4.47
N VAL A 66 -0.37 -8.55 3.27
CA VAL A 66 -0.71 -7.67 2.15
C VAL A 66 -2.19 -7.84 1.84
N ASP A 67 -2.89 -6.73 1.58
CA ASP A 67 -4.23 -6.83 1.00
C ASP A 67 -4.14 -7.24 -0.48
N ASP A 68 -4.44 -8.51 -0.76
CA ASP A 68 -4.43 -9.08 -2.10
C ASP A 68 -5.54 -8.54 -3.02
N THR A 69 -6.57 -7.90 -2.45
CA THR A 69 -7.74 -7.44 -3.21
C THR A 69 -7.52 -6.05 -3.80
N GLY A 70 -6.95 -5.13 -3.02
CA GLY A 70 -6.73 -3.74 -3.42
C GLY A 70 -5.26 -3.36 -3.64
N MET A 71 -4.30 -4.11 -3.09
CA MET A 71 -2.87 -3.72 -3.00
C MET A 71 -2.70 -2.26 -2.56
N ASN A 72 -3.50 -1.83 -1.59
CA ASN A 72 -3.48 -0.49 -1.03
C ASN A 72 -3.15 -0.50 0.47
N SER A 73 -2.88 -1.66 1.06
CA SER A 73 -2.36 -1.75 2.42
C SER A 73 -1.41 -2.93 2.57
N ALA A 74 -0.42 -2.75 3.45
CA ALA A 74 0.52 -3.78 3.84
C ALA A 74 0.97 -3.55 5.28
N SER A 75 0.95 -4.61 6.09
CA SER A 75 1.45 -4.58 7.47
C SER A 75 2.64 -5.52 7.64
N LEU A 76 3.55 -5.12 8.52
CA LEU A 76 4.70 -5.86 9.00
C LEU A 76 4.55 -5.99 10.51
N THR A 77 4.43 -7.24 10.97
CA THR A 77 4.36 -7.56 12.40
C THR A 77 5.61 -8.32 12.81
N VAL A 78 6.31 -7.81 13.82
CA VAL A 78 7.47 -8.44 14.43
C VAL A 78 7.01 -9.23 15.65
N TYR A 79 7.49 -10.46 15.76
CA TYR A 79 7.22 -11.37 16.87
C TYR A 79 8.51 -11.82 17.55
N VAL A 80 8.42 -11.98 18.87
CA VAL A 80 9.49 -12.51 19.72
C VAL A 80 9.01 -13.78 20.43
N SER A 81 9.90 -14.75 20.62
CA SER A 81 9.58 -15.94 21.41
C SER A 81 9.27 -15.57 22.86
N SER A 82 8.17 -16.10 23.39
CA SER A 82 7.82 -15.92 24.79
C SER A 82 8.87 -16.56 25.69
N GLY A 83 9.45 -15.77 26.60
CA GLY A 83 10.39 -16.28 27.61
C GLY A 83 9.76 -17.28 28.60
N THR A 84 8.43 -17.30 28.71
CA THR A 84 7.70 -18.23 29.60
C THR A 84 7.18 -19.46 28.88
N LYS A 85 6.99 -19.40 27.56
CA LYS A 85 6.49 -20.50 26.74
C LYS A 85 7.23 -20.52 25.39
N PRO A 86 8.24 -21.39 25.24
CA PRO A 86 9.11 -21.41 24.05
C PRO A 86 8.39 -21.64 22.72
N HIS A 87 7.18 -22.20 22.74
CA HIS A 87 6.36 -22.47 21.56
C HIS A 87 5.37 -21.35 21.22
N GLU A 88 5.27 -20.32 22.05
CA GLU A 88 4.36 -19.19 21.84
C GLU A 88 5.16 -17.97 21.39
N GLN A 89 4.70 -17.32 20.33
CA GLN A 89 5.24 -16.06 19.86
C GLN A 89 4.32 -14.92 20.31
N VAL A 90 4.92 -13.83 20.76
CA VAL A 90 4.21 -12.63 21.19
C VAL A 90 4.48 -11.52 20.21
N GLU A 91 3.44 -10.77 19.81
CA GLU A 91 3.58 -9.56 19.00
C GLU A 91 4.47 -8.59 19.75
N GLU A 92 5.62 -8.28 19.16
CA GLU A 92 6.55 -7.29 19.67
C GLU A 92 6.22 -5.94 19.06
N PHE A 93 5.98 -5.85 17.74
CA PHE A 93 5.76 -4.57 17.07
C PHE A 93 4.89 -4.72 15.82
N TYR A 94 4.10 -3.70 15.52
CA TYR A 94 3.22 -3.65 14.34
C TYR A 94 3.41 -2.34 13.61
N PHE A 95 3.60 -2.44 12.29
CA PHE A 95 3.81 -1.32 11.39
C PHE A 95 2.99 -1.52 10.12
N GLU A 96 2.16 -0.58 9.74
CA GLU A 96 1.30 -0.65 8.57
C GLU A 96 1.47 0.57 7.67
N ILE A 97 1.48 0.31 6.36
CA ILE A 97 1.39 1.33 5.33
C ILE A 97 0.03 1.17 4.65
N ARG A 98 -0.74 2.26 4.61
CA ARG A 98 -2.09 2.28 4.04
C ARG A 98 -2.27 3.44 3.06
N GLY A 99 -2.53 3.10 1.80
CA GLY A 99 -2.90 4.03 0.75
C GLY A 99 -4.38 4.41 0.80
N ARG A 100 -4.66 5.70 0.60
CA ARG A 100 -6.00 6.26 0.44
C ARG A 100 -6.07 7.10 -0.82
N ALA A 101 -7.15 6.94 -1.59
CA ALA A 101 -7.43 7.76 -2.76
C ALA A 101 -8.79 8.43 -2.61
N TYR A 102 -8.82 9.76 -2.50
CA TYR A 102 -10.04 10.54 -2.28
C TYR A 102 -10.12 11.76 -3.20
N GLN A 103 -11.33 12.33 -3.32
CA GLN A 103 -11.56 13.58 -4.05
C GLN A 103 -11.55 14.75 -3.08
N ARG A 104 -10.91 15.86 -3.49
CA ARG A 104 -10.93 17.10 -2.72
C ARG A 104 -12.37 17.57 -2.55
N GLY A 105 -12.78 17.93 -1.34
CA GLY A 105 -14.16 18.34 -1.04
C GLY A 105 -15.18 17.19 -0.91
N GLY A 106 -14.95 16.05 -1.58
CA GLY A 106 -15.85 14.89 -1.55
C GLY A 106 -15.96 14.18 -0.19
N PHE A 107 -14.96 14.34 0.68
CA PHE A 107 -15.00 13.74 2.03
C PHE A 107 -16.03 14.40 2.97
N ALA A 108 -16.15 15.73 2.92
CA ALA A 108 -17.07 16.49 3.77
C ALA A 108 -18.35 16.92 3.04
N PHE A 109 -18.28 17.06 1.71
CA PHE A 109 -19.39 17.49 0.86
C PHE A 109 -19.38 16.73 -0.48
N PRO A 110 -19.97 15.53 -0.55
CA PRO A 110 -19.96 14.69 -1.77
C PRO A 110 -20.48 15.42 -3.01
N GLN A 111 -21.45 16.32 -2.84
CA GLN A 111 -22.03 17.17 -3.89
C GLN A 111 -21.09 18.25 -4.46
N HIS A 112 -19.91 18.45 -3.85
CA HIS A 112 -18.85 19.33 -4.33
C HIS A 112 -17.62 18.54 -4.81
N ALA A 113 -17.71 17.22 -4.90
CA ALA A 113 -16.66 16.41 -5.49
C ALA A 113 -16.56 16.75 -6.98
N ASP A 114 -15.43 17.33 -7.38
CA ASP A 114 -15.11 17.53 -8.79
C ASP A 114 -14.64 16.19 -9.37
N GLU A 115 -15.57 15.45 -9.98
CA GLU A 115 -15.34 14.09 -10.46
C GLU A 115 -14.44 14.01 -11.69
N GLU A 116 -14.21 15.15 -12.36
CA GLU A 116 -13.32 15.25 -13.51
C GLU A 116 -11.84 15.40 -13.10
N GLN A 117 -11.56 15.76 -11.84
CA GLN A 117 -10.21 15.92 -11.35
C GLN A 117 -9.55 14.60 -10.89
N PRO A 118 -8.21 14.50 -11.01
CA PRO A 118 -7.45 13.38 -10.45
C PRO A 118 -7.69 13.23 -8.95
N ARG A 119 -7.79 11.98 -8.48
CA ARG A 119 -7.88 11.70 -7.04
C ARG A 119 -6.58 12.07 -6.34
N ILE A 120 -6.70 12.69 -5.16
CA ILE A 120 -5.58 12.88 -4.24
C ILE A 120 -5.22 11.50 -3.66
N ARG A 121 -3.94 11.18 -3.67
CA ARG A 121 -3.39 9.89 -3.22
C ARG A 121 -2.48 10.15 -2.03
N LYS A 122 -2.93 9.71 -0.86
CA LYS A 122 -2.15 9.78 0.37
C LYS A 122 -1.76 8.39 0.82
N VAL A 123 -0.65 8.30 1.51
CA VAL A 123 -0.17 7.10 2.17
C VAL A 123 0.04 7.42 3.64
N GLU A 124 -0.61 6.66 4.51
CA GLU A 124 -0.47 6.76 5.96
C GLU A 124 0.49 5.69 6.46
N ILE A 125 1.36 6.06 7.38
CA ILE A 125 2.13 5.13 8.22
C ILE A 125 1.41 5.00 9.55
N LEU A 126 1.08 3.76 9.92
CA LEU A 126 0.23 3.42 11.05
C LEU A 126 0.96 2.47 12.00
N LEU A 127 0.85 2.77 13.29
CA LEU A 127 1.16 1.84 14.38
C LEU A 127 -0.14 1.45 15.09
N ARG A 128 -0.07 0.54 16.07
CA ARG A 128 -1.24 0.16 16.88
C ARG A 128 -1.91 1.35 17.59
N ASN A 129 -1.14 2.38 17.91
CA ASN A 129 -1.62 3.59 18.60
C ASN A 129 -2.20 4.66 17.64
N GLY A 130 -2.10 4.48 16.32
CA GLY A 130 -2.67 5.38 15.33
C GLY A 130 -1.70 5.76 14.21
N THR A 131 -2.08 6.80 13.45
CA THR A 131 -1.26 7.35 12.37
C THR A 131 -0.05 8.06 12.96
N VAL A 132 1.14 7.69 12.50
CA VAL A 132 2.41 8.35 12.83
C VAL A 132 2.69 9.47 11.85
N ASP A 133 2.46 9.21 10.56
CA ASP A 133 2.80 10.15 9.50
C ASP A 133 1.94 9.95 8.24
N GLU A 134 1.87 10.97 7.40
CA GLU A 134 1.12 10.96 6.14
C GLU A 134 1.93 11.62 5.01
N TYR A 135 2.00 10.94 3.86
CA TYR A 135 2.75 11.37 2.69
C TYR A 135 1.87 11.43 1.45
N ASP A 136 2.21 12.29 0.49
CA ASP A 136 1.84 12.07 -0.90
C ASP A 136 2.62 10.86 -1.45
N ILE A 137 1.99 10.09 -2.34
CA ILE A 137 2.58 8.84 -2.84
C ILE A 137 3.90 9.07 -3.58
N GLU A 138 4.08 10.25 -4.17
CA GLU A 138 5.28 10.64 -4.89
C GLU A 138 6.48 10.97 -3.97
N ASP A 139 6.22 11.26 -2.70
CA ASP A 139 7.23 11.75 -1.75
C ASP A 139 7.77 10.65 -0.83
N LEU A 140 7.04 9.55 -0.65
CA LEU A 140 7.44 8.47 0.24
C LEU A 140 8.40 7.49 -0.47
N THR A 141 9.63 7.40 0.00
CA THR A 141 10.63 6.45 -0.55
C THR A 141 10.79 5.20 0.31
N ARG A 142 11.47 4.19 -0.24
CA ARG A 142 11.84 2.97 0.47
C ARG A 142 12.70 3.29 1.70
N GLU A 143 13.65 4.19 1.53
CA GLU A 143 14.55 4.64 2.59
C GLU A 143 13.77 5.33 3.72
N ASN A 144 12.80 6.20 3.39
CA ASN A 144 11.97 6.84 4.40
C ASN A 144 11.13 5.84 5.19
N ILE A 145 10.59 4.80 4.54
CA ILE A 145 9.85 3.72 5.23
C ILE A 145 10.77 3.01 6.22
N ILE A 146 11.97 2.63 5.80
CA ILE A 146 12.95 1.94 6.65
C ILE A 146 13.37 2.82 7.82
N GLU A 147 13.70 4.10 7.57
CA GLU A 147 14.09 5.05 8.61
C GLU A 147 12.97 5.27 9.64
N CYS A 148 11.73 5.43 9.17
CA CYS A 148 10.56 5.56 10.03
C CYS A 148 10.37 4.31 10.89
N PHE A 149 10.43 3.12 10.28
CA PHE A 149 10.33 1.85 11.01
C PHE A 149 11.39 1.76 12.10
N VAL A 150 12.67 1.99 11.78
CA VAL A 150 13.78 1.89 12.73
C VAL A 150 13.62 2.92 13.86
N ALA A 151 13.22 4.14 13.53
CA ALA A 151 12.97 5.18 14.53
C ALA A 151 11.88 4.75 15.52
N GLU A 152 10.71 4.30 15.04
CA GLU A 152 9.59 3.90 15.90
C GLU A 152 9.86 2.61 16.67
N TYR A 153 10.47 1.61 16.02
CA TYR A 153 10.81 0.35 16.68
C TYR A 153 11.89 0.55 17.77
N SER A 154 12.84 1.46 17.55
CA SER A 154 13.83 1.81 18.58
C SER A 154 13.21 2.45 19.81
N LYS A 155 12.17 3.29 19.65
CA LYS A 155 11.43 3.86 20.78
C LYS A 155 10.70 2.78 21.56
N TRP A 156 10.19 1.77 20.86
CA TRP A 156 9.45 0.66 21.46
C TRP A 156 10.33 -0.29 22.28
N ILE A 157 11.47 -0.73 21.72
CA ILE A 157 12.36 -1.69 22.41
C ILE A 157 13.08 -1.08 23.63
N ASN A 158 13.33 0.23 23.61
CA ASN A 158 14.02 0.92 24.71
C ASN A 158 13.08 1.40 25.83
N TYR A 159 11.78 1.08 25.75
CA TYR A 159 10.78 1.39 26.76
C TYR A 159 10.56 0.20 27.70
#